data_AF-A0A2G6R3L8-F1
#
_entry.id   AF-A0A2G6R3L8-F1
#
_cell.length_a   1.000
_cell.length_b   1.000
_cell.length_c   1.000
_cell.angle_alpha   90.00
_cell.angle_beta   90.00
_cell.angle_gamma   90.00
#
_symmetry.space_group_name_H-M   'P 1'
#
loop_
_entity.id
_entity.type
_entity.pdbx_description
1 polymer ?
#
loop_
_entity_poly.entity_id
_entity_poly.type
_entity_poly.pdbx_seq_one_letter_code
_entity_poly.pdbx_strand_id
1 'polypeptide(L)' 'MAEIDKAKEDISYRKFWLGISIAVFLSIASWIVNSYDKSSILIFLASLVECLLMVVIYLTHKNIILKIKELKDK' A
#
# COMPACT_ATOMS: atom_id res chain seq x y z
N MET A 1 12.09 -18.40 19.92
CA MET A 1 11.76 -18.96 18.58
C MET A 1 10.31 -18.68 18.20
N ALA A 2 9.30 -19.06 19.00
CA ALA A 2 7.89 -18.87 18.64
C ALA A 2 7.44 -17.41 18.38
N GLU A 3 7.96 -16.41 19.11
CA GLU A 3 7.56 -15.01 18.92
C GLU A 3 8.16 -14.37 17.66
N ILE A 4 9.39 -14.75 17.30
CA ILE A 4 10.06 -14.27 16.09
C ILE A 4 9.40 -14.88 14.85
N ASP A 5 8.99 -16.15 14.92
CA ASP A 5 8.28 -16.83 13.83
C ASP A 5 6.89 -16.21 13.59
N LYS A 6 6.12 -15.94 14.65
CA LYS A 6 4.85 -15.19 14.54
C LYS A 6 5.05 -13.81 13.92
N ALA A 7 6.09 -13.09 14.35
CA ALA A 7 6.36 -11.75 13.81
C ALA A 7 6.77 -11.78 12.33
N LYS A 8 7.49 -12.81 11.89
CA LYS A 8 7.79 -13.05 10.47
C LYS A 8 6.52 -13.29 9.66
N GLU A 9 5.59 -14.09 10.17
CA GLU A 9 4.31 -14.38 9.52
C GLU A 9 3.47 -13.09 9.36
N ASP A 10 3.36 -12.28 10.42
CA ASP A 10 2.71 -10.97 10.39
C ASP A 10 3.32 -10.04 9.33
N ILE A 11 4.65 -10.00 9.23
CA ILE A 11 5.35 -9.21 8.22
C ILE A 11 5.05 -9.72 6.81
N SER A 12 5.02 -11.04 6.63
CA SER A 12 4.70 -11.68 5.35
C SER A 12 3.28 -11.32 4.89
N TYR A 13 2.31 -11.44 5.80
CA TYR A 13 0.92 -11.05 5.55
C TYR A 13 0.78 -9.57 5.19
N ARG A 14 1.49 -8.68 5.89
CA ARG A 14 1.48 -7.24 5.56
C ARG A 14 2.15 -6.94 4.21
N LYS A 15 3.22 -7.65 3.84
CA LYS A 15 3.85 -7.52 2.52
C LYS A 15 2.91 -7.95 1.39
N PHE A 16 2.15 -9.02 1.61
CA PHE A 16 1.13 -9.48 0.67
C PHE A 16 0.07 -8.40 0.42
N TRP A 17 -0.51 -7.83 1.48
CA TRP A 17 -1.47 -6.73 1.35
C TRP A 17 -0.88 -5.46 0.75
N LEU A 18 0.39 -5.15 1.03
CA LEU A 18 1.10 -4.04 0.39
C LEU A 18 1.18 -4.25 -1.13
N GLY A 19 1.50 -5.47 -1.57
CA GLY A 19 1.52 -5.82 -2.99
C GLY A 19 0.16 -5.65 -3.68
N ILE A 20 -0.92 -6.13 -3.05
CA ILE A 20 -2.29 -5.92 -3.54
C ILE A 20 -2.62 -4.43 -3.62
N SER A 21 -2.24 -3.65 -2.60
CA SER A 21 -2.49 -2.21 -2.58
C SER A 21 -1.80 -1.48 -3.73
N ILE A 22 -0.57 -1.88 -4.09
CA ILE A 22 0.15 -1.35 -5.25
C ILE A 22 -0.54 -1.73 -6.57
N ALA A 23 -1.05 -2.96 -6.70
CA ALA A 23 -1.79 -3.37 -7.89
C ALA A 23 -3.09 -2.58 -8.08
N VAL A 24 -3.81 -2.32 -6.98
CA VAL A 24 -5.01 -1.46 -6.98
C VAL A 24 -4.64 -0.02 -7.33
N PHE A 25 -3.55 0.51 -6.76
CA PHE A 25 -3.02 1.84 -7.09
C PHE A 25 -2.80 2.00 -8.59
N LEU A 26 -2.06 1.08 -9.21
CA LEU A 26 -1.77 1.08 -10.65
C LEU A 26 -3.03 0.97 -11.50
N SER A 27 -4.02 0.20 -11.04
CA SER A 27 -5.29 0.03 -11.75
C SER A 27 -6.10 1.34 -11.77
N ILE A 28 -6.14 2.06 -10.65
CA ILE A 28 -6.79 3.38 -10.55
C ILE A 28 -6.04 4.40 -11.41
N ALA A 29 -4.71 4.44 -11.31
CA ALA A 29 -3.86 5.30 -12.14
C ALA A 29 -4.13 5.07 -13.64
N SER A 30 -4.17 3.80 -14.07
CA SER A 30 -4.46 3.43 -15.45
C SER A 30 -5.85 3.86 -15.90
N TRP A 31 -6.86 3.75 -15.03
CA TRP A 31 -8.21 4.20 -15.32
C TRP A 31 -8.30 5.72 -15.49
N ILE A 32 -7.62 6.49 -14.64
CA ILE A 32 -7.54 7.95 -14.72
C ILE A 32 -6.91 8.37 -16.05
N VAL A 33 -5.77 7.77 -16.41
CA VAL A 33 -5.08 8.07 -17.68
C VAL A 33 -5.96 7.76 -18.90
N ASN A 34 -6.74 6.67 -18.88
CA ASN A 34 -7.61 6.32 -20.01
C ASN A 34 -8.95 7.08 -20.04
N SER A 35 -9.34 7.72 -18.93
CA SER A 35 -10.64 8.39 -18.81
C SER A 35 -10.51 9.91 -18.74
N TYR A 36 -9.34 10.48 -19.03
CA TYR A 36 -9.05 11.92 -18.86
C TYR A 36 -10.02 12.85 -19.61
N ASP A 37 -10.60 12.37 -20.71
CA ASP A 37 -11.54 13.11 -21.56
C ASP A 37 -12.99 13.11 -21.00
N LYS A 38 -13.30 12.23 -20.05
CA LYS A 38 -14.64 12.08 -19.47
C LYS A 38 -14.72 12.70 -18.07
N SER A 39 -15.58 13.72 -17.93
CA SER A 39 -16.10 14.32 -16.69
C SER A 39 -15.08 14.58 -15.57
N SER A 40 -14.76 15.86 -15.38
CA SER A 40 -13.74 16.38 -14.43
C SER A 40 -13.95 15.98 -12.96
N ILE A 41 -15.19 15.77 -12.50
CA ILE A 41 -15.47 15.48 -11.09
C ILE A 41 -15.05 14.07 -10.67
N LEU A 42 -15.20 13.08 -11.56
CA LEU A 42 -14.85 11.69 -11.28
C LEU A 42 -13.35 11.50 -11.25
N ILE A 43 -12.64 12.15 -12.17
CA ILE A 43 -11.17 12.18 -12.19
C ILE A 43 -10.65 12.83 -10.91
N PHE A 44 -11.24 13.96 -10.48
CA PHE A 44 -10.84 14.63 -9.25
C PHE A 44 -11.00 13.72 -8.02
N LEU A 45 -12.15 13.05 -7.89
CA LEU A 45 -12.39 12.10 -6.81
C LEU A 45 -11.44 10.90 -6.87
N ALA A 46 -11.20 10.33 -8.06
CA ALA A 46 -10.28 9.21 -8.25
C ALA A 46 -8.84 9.59 -7.88
N SER A 47 -8.38 10.78 -8.28
CA SER A 47 -7.05 11.30 -7.90
C SER A 47 -6.94 11.56 -6.40
N LEU A 48 -8.01 12.03 -5.74
CA LEU A 48 -8.03 12.18 -4.29
C LEU A 48 -7.89 10.82 -3.58
N VAL A 49 -8.62 9.80 -4.06
CA VAL A 49 -8.52 8.43 -3.54
C VAL A 49 -7.12 7.86 -3.77
N GLU A 50 -6.53 8.10 -4.94
CA GLU A 50 -5.18 7.67 -5.29
C GLU A 50 -4.13 8.29 -4.35
N CYS A 51 -4.23 9.59 -4.05
CA CYS A 51 -3.39 10.26 -3.06
C CYS A 51 -3.51 9.65 -1.66
N LEU A 52 -4.73 9.36 -1.20
CA LEU A 52 -4.96 8.71 0.09
C LEU A 52 -4.36 7.29 0.11
N LEU A 53 -4.54 6.53 -0.98
CA LEU A 53 -3.99 5.18 -1.11
C LEU A 53 -2.46 5.21 -1.05
N MET A 54 -1.82 6.20 -1.68
CA MET A 54 -0.37 6.39 -1.62
C MET A 54 0.14 6.59 -0.18
N VAL A 55 -0.57 7.39 0.62
CA VAL A 55 -0.24 7.57 2.05
C VAL A 55 -0.35 6.25 2.81
N VAL A 56 -1.42 5.48 2.58
CA VAL A 56 -1.61 4.18 3.24
C VAL A 56 -0.52 3.17 2.86
N ILE A 57 -0.14 3.12 1.58
CA ILE A 57 0.97 2.28 1.09
C ILE A 57 2.28 2.68 1.76
N TYR A 58 2.59 3.98 1.81
CA TYR A 58 3.79 4.49 2.45
C TYR A 58 3.85 4.16 3.94
N LEU A 59 2.75 4.38 4.67
CA LEU A 59 2.67 4.07 6.10
C LEU A 59 2.81 2.56 6.35
N THR A 60 2.17 1.73 5.53
CA THR A 60 2.27 0.26 5.63
C THR A 60 3.69 -0.21 5.38
N HIS A 61 4.34 0.30 4.33
CA HIS A 61 5.75 0.02 4.05
C HIS A 61 6.66 0.44 5.22
N LYS A 62 6.48 1.67 5.73
CA LYS A 62 7.26 2.18 6.87
C LYS A 62 7.10 1.30 8.10
N ASN A 63 5.87 0.91 8.43
CA ASN A 63 5.58 0.02 9.56
C ASN A 63 6.23 -1.36 9.39
N ILE A 64 6.23 -1.93 8.19
CA ILE A 64 6.92 -3.20 7.90
C ILE A 64 8.42 -3.05 8.16
N ILE A 65 9.05 -1.99 7.64
CA ILE A 65 10.49 -1.75 7.82
C ILE A 65 10.85 -1.54 9.29
N LEU A 66 10.06 -0.77 10.03
CA LEU A 66 10.27 -0.57 11.47
C LEU A 66 10.21 -1.89 12.22
N LYS A 67 9.19 -2.72 11.95
CA LYS A 67 9.02 -4.01 12.60
C LYS A 67 10.12 -5.00 12.26
N ILE A 68 10.67 -4.94 11.04
CA ILE A 68 11.86 -5.73 10.66
C ILE A 68 13.10 -5.27 11.44
N LYS A 69 13.30 -3.96 11.63
CA LYS A 69 14.44 -3.43 12.40
C LYS A 69 14.35 -3.83 13.87
N GLU A 70 13.18 -3.68 14.49
CA GLU A 70 12.94 -4.10 15.88
C GLU A 70 13.24 -5.58 16.12
N LEU A 71 12.99 -6.45 15.13
CA LEU A 71 13.31 -7.87 15.20
C LEU A 71 14.78 -8.20 14.95
N LYS A 72 15.52 -7.31 14.26
CA LYS A 72 16.95 -7.48 14.00
C LYS A 72 17.80 -7.04 15.20
N ASP A 73 17.29 -6.08 15.97
CA ASP A 73 17.96 -5.51 17.14
C ASP A 73 17.64 -6.28 18.45
N LYS A 74 16.82 -7.34 18.37
CA LYS A 74 16.51 -8.30 19.46
C LYS A 74 17.26 -9.62 19.25
#